data_AF-A0A2K3CX51-F1
#
_entry.id   AF-A0A2K3CX51-F1
#
_cell.length_a   1.000
_cell.length_b   1.000
_cell.length_c   1.000
_cell.angle_alpha   90.00
_cell.angle_beta   90.00
_cell.angle_gamma   90.00
#
_symmetry.space_group_name_H-M   'P 1'
#
loop_
_entity.id
_entity.type
_entity.pdbx_description
1 polymer ?
#
loop_
_entity_poly.entity_id
_entity_poly.type
_entity_poly.pdbx_seq_one_letter_code
_entity_poly.pdbx_strand_id
1 'polypeptide(L)'
;MTAHALSTGNSSRQVAPSAATAPSAPTSAAGRCPRGVAPFRAPGAPAAPLTARRGTNPASRRPHIRAMSSPAPQSGGAATATAAPLAPAAAAATGAGAAEGVRLVKGLSEVVASGRYKGLLLDQFGVLHDGRVPYPGAVEAVSAAAAAGLRLLIISNSSRRSGGTLDKLEAMGFPREAFAGVVTSGELTHRYLADRVSSAASPSGSSATGFAAANGLPALGRRVMHFNWSSRGPVSLAPYLSASEGGEVPVEAGSSSGGSGGSGGRGLALVIDPREADFLLAHGTEAVSLPGGGLRNTPLWQLKDVLAERAAEAAEEAEENGGVGPPPPVLVVANPDVVTVDGGALVDMPGALAAAYVRAGGRAVLMGKPAPVIYNACAEVLGLPAAELLAVGDSLEHDVAGALGVGIDTLFVAGGIHARDLLQPQQQQQQQQQPTGEESATAVAGEAGEQAGADTINTVVLTRLCARYLKHCTPALGAAVAAPTYVTRGFVW
;
A
#
# COMPACT_ATOMS: atom_id res chain seq x y z
N MET A 1 -5.05 -69.11 5.73
CA MET A 1 -4.12 -69.80 6.63
C MET A 1 -3.36 -68.75 7.43
N THR A 2 -3.55 -68.81 8.76
CA THR A 2 -2.67 -68.37 9.85
C THR A 2 -2.08 -66.95 9.88
N ALA A 3 -2.62 -66.19 10.83
CA ALA A 3 -1.93 -65.15 11.59
C ALA A 3 -0.71 -65.70 12.33
N HIS A 4 0.27 -64.84 12.66
CA HIS A 4 1.04 -64.97 13.90
C HIS A 4 1.59 -63.61 14.36
N ALA A 5 1.41 -63.39 15.66
CA ALA A 5 1.97 -62.33 16.48
C ALA A 5 3.38 -62.70 17.01
N LEU A 6 3.91 -61.79 17.85
CA LEU A 6 5.07 -61.87 18.77
C LEU A 6 6.33 -61.18 18.22
N SER A 7 7.22 -60.54 18.98
CA SER A 7 7.31 -60.10 20.38
C SER A 7 8.78 -59.69 20.58
N THR A 8 9.02 -58.63 21.36
CA THR A 8 10.21 -58.40 22.22
C THR A 8 11.64 -58.42 21.66
N GLY A 9 12.38 -57.34 21.91
CA GLY A 9 13.84 -57.33 21.79
C GLY A 9 14.47 -56.02 22.30
N ASN A 10 14.66 -55.94 23.61
CA ASN A 10 15.29 -54.84 24.33
C ASN A 10 16.79 -54.73 23.98
N SER A 11 17.32 -53.51 23.80
CA SER A 11 18.76 -53.26 23.86
C SER A 11 19.04 -51.86 24.40
N SER A 12 19.39 -51.88 25.68
CA SER A 12 19.92 -50.82 26.51
C SER A 12 21.21 -50.20 25.96
N ARG A 13 21.24 -48.87 25.85
CA ARG A 13 22.45 -48.07 26.07
C ARG A 13 22.12 -46.83 26.91
N GLN A 14 22.85 -46.74 28.01
CA GLN A 14 22.81 -45.71 29.04
C GLN A 14 23.18 -44.33 28.46
N VAL A 15 22.42 -43.30 28.85
CA VAL A 15 22.86 -41.91 28.84
C VAL A 15 22.69 -41.37 30.26
N ALA A 16 23.77 -40.86 30.83
CA ALA A 16 23.83 -40.26 32.15
C ALA A 16 23.08 -38.91 32.20
N PRO A 17 22.50 -38.52 33.35
CA PRO A 17 21.82 -37.24 33.51
C PRO A 17 22.81 -36.16 33.98
N SER A 18 22.72 -34.96 33.42
CA SER A 18 23.28 -33.75 34.04
C SER A 18 22.15 -32.85 34.48
N ALA A 19 22.22 -32.49 35.76
CA ALA A 19 21.26 -31.71 36.52
C ALA A 19 21.42 -30.20 36.28
N ALA A 20 20.33 -29.46 36.44
CA ALA A 20 20.12 -28.53 37.56
C ALA A 20 19.09 -27.46 37.20
N THR A 21 17.87 -27.68 37.69
CA THR A 21 16.79 -26.71 37.79
C THR A 21 16.90 -26.02 39.16
N ALA A 22 16.78 -24.70 39.21
CA ALA A 22 16.54 -23.93 40.45
C ALA A 22 15.92 -22.56 40.09
N PRO A 23 15.26 -21.85 41.03
CA PRO A 23 13.80 -21.83 41.08
C PRO A 23 13.18 -20.43 40.94
N SER A 24 11.90 -20.43 40.63
CA SER A 24 10.97 -19.31 40.76
C SER A 24 10.64 -19.00 42.22
N ALA A 25 10.60 -17.70 42.58
CA ALA A 25 9.85 -17.21 43.73
C ALA A 25 9.35 -15.76 43.50
N PRO A 26 8.25 -15.35 44.15
CA PRO A 26 7.40 -14.22 43.76
C PRO A 26 7.59 -12.98 44.64
N THR A 27 7.14 -11.80 44.19
CA THR A 27 6.38 -10.84 45.06
C THR A 27 5.80 -9.67 44.28
N SER A 28 4.56 -9.36 44.63
CA SER A 28 3.79 -8.16 44.32
C SER A 28 4.34 -6.91 45.03
N ALA A 29 4.32 -5.76 44.36
CA ALA A 29 4.10 -4.48 45.03
C ALA A 29 3.53 -3.45 44.05
N ALA A 30 2.41 -2.85 44.45
CA ALA A 30 1.72 -1.77 43.78
C ALA A 30 2.59 -0.49 43.69
N GLY A 31 2.56 0.18 42.54
CA GLY A 31 3.17 1.49 42.32
C GLY A 31 2.27 2.33 41.42
N ARG A 32 1.85 3.48 41.94
CA ARG A 32 0.78 4.35 41.45
C ARG A 32 1.05 4.97 40.07
N CYS A 33 -0.03 5.17 39.31
CA CYS A 33 -0.10 6.09 38.17
C CYS A 33 0.21 7.54 38.60
N PRO A 34 0.98 8.31 37.80
CA PRO A 34 0.82 9.75 37.75
C PRO A 34 -0.21 10.13 36.67
N ARG A 35 -1.25 10.84 37.08
CA ARG A 35 -2.15 11.60 36.20
C ARG A 35 -1.38 12.77 35.59
N GLY A 36 -1.70 13.08 34.33
CA GLY A 36 -1.71 14.45 33.81
C GLY A 36 -0.54 14.85 32.92
N VAL A 37 -0.70 14.70 31.60
CA VAL A 37 -0.04 15.58 30.63
C VAL A 37 -1.14 16.12 29.71
N ALA A 38 -1.34 17.44 29.79
CA ALA A 38 -2.28 18.19 28.98
C ALA A 38 -1.89 18.17 27.48
N PRO A 39 -2.84 18.35 26.55
CA PRO A 39 -2.54 18.37 25.12
C PRO A 39 -1.65 19.56 24.77
N PHE A 40 -0.60 19.26 23.99
CA PHE A 40 0.38 20.21 23.47
C PHE A 40 -0.32 21.25 22.59
N ARG A 41 -0.18 22.52 22.94
CA ARG A 41 -0.74 23.68 22.25
C ARG A 41 0.24 24.10 21.15
N ALA A 42 -0.25 24.27 19.92
CA ALA A 42 0.55 24.76 18.80
C ALA A 42 1.18 26.14 19.10
N PRO A 43 2.44 26.40 18.71
CA PRO A 43 3.04 27.72 18.87
C PRO A 43 2.40 28.72 17.88
N GLY A 44 1.88 29.81 18.44
CA GLY A 44 1.23 30.89 17.71
C GLY A 44 2.19 31.69 16.84
N ALA A 45 1.68 32.13 15.68
CA ALA A 45 2.32 33.11 14.82
C ALA A 45 2.43 34.49 15.51
N PRO A 46 3.51 35.26 15.28
CA PRO A 46 3.65 36.58 15.86
C PRO A 46 2.70 37.58 15.19
N ALA A 47 2.04 38.38 16.02
CA ALA A 47 1.16 39.47 15.62
C ALA A 47 1.95 40.65 15.01
N ALA A 48 1.50 41.13 13.85
CA ALA A 48 1.94 42.39 13.27
C ALA A 48 1.06 43.57 13.79
N PRO A 49 1.62 44.77 13.98
CA PRO A 49 0.93 45.86 14.65
C PRO A 49 -0.09 46.57 13.76
N LEU A 50 -1.27 46.82 14.34
CA LEU A 50 -2.30 47.73 13.85
C LEU A 50 -1.76 49.16 13.81
N THR A 51 -1.74 49.78 12.62
CA THR A 51 -1.71 51.23 12.49
C THR A 51 -3.02 51.69 11.87
N ALA A 52 -3.73 52.53 12.62
CA ALA A 52 -4.94 53.20 12.22
C ALA A 52 -4.64 54.26 11.16
N ARG A 53 -5.44 54.31 10.08
CA ARG A 53 -5.67 55.55 9.33
C ARG A 53 -7.14 55.67 8.91
N ARG A 54 -7.64 56.87 9.20
CA ARG A 54 -9.01 57.36 9.05
C ARG A 54 -9.40 57.50 7.58
N GLY A 55 -10.72 57.57 7.37
CA GLY A 55 -11.40 57.61 6.09
C GLY A 55 -11.06 58.80 5.19
N THR A 56 -11.48 58.71 3.93
CA THR A 56 -12.63 59.44 3.39
C THR A 56 -12.94 58.91 2.00
N ASN A 57 -14.23 58.72 1.73
CA ASN A 57 -14.80 58.35 0.44
C ASN A 57 -15.22 59.65 -0.26
N PRO A 58 -15.19 59.73 -1.61
CA PRO A 58 -16.46 60.08 -2.26
C PRO A 58 -16.73 59.35 -3.60
N ALA A 59 -17.99 58.92 -3.69
CA ALA A 59 -18.93 59.12 -4.79
C ALA A 59 -18.68 58.55 -6.20
N SER A 60 -19.61 57.62 -6.54
CA SER A 60 -20.44 57.59 -7.75
C SER A 60 -19.83 57.21 -9.11
N ARG A 61 -20.34 56.11 -9.68
CA ARG A 61 -21.14 56.11 -10.93
C ARG A 61 -21.53 54.67 -11.31
N ARG A 62 -22.85 54.43 -11.43
CA ARG A 62 -23.43 53.30 -12.19
C ARG A 62 -23.45 53.66 -13.68
N PRO A 63 -23.57 52.65 -14.55
CA PRO A 63 -24.71 52.68 -15.45
C PRO A 63 -25.47 51.34 -15.53
N HIS A 64 -26.77 51.50 -15.79
CA HIS A 64 -27.75 50.47 -16.13
C HIS A 64 -27.68 50.09 -17.61
N ILE A 65 -28.34 48.97 -17.97
CA ILE A 65 -29.01 48.55 -19.24
C ILE A 65 -28.77 47.03 -19.40
N ARG A 66 -29.70 46.14 -19.75
CA ARG A 66 -31.16 46.14 -19.98
C ARG A 66 -31.58 44.68 -20.18
N ALA A 67 -32.72 44.29 -19.65
CA ALA A 67 -33.34 42.97 -19.85
C ALA A 67 -34.03 42.86 -21.22
N MET A 68 -33.98 41.67 -21.82
CA MET A 68 -34.83 41.22 -22.93
C MET A 68 -35.22 39.76 -22.69
N SER A 69 -36.50 39.46 -22.96
CA SER A 69 -37.22 38.26 -22.55
C SER A 69 -37.32 37.17 -23.64
N SER A 70 -37.36 35.91 -23.19
CA SER A 70 -38.07 34.72 -23.74
C SER A 70 -37.58 34.08 -25.06
N PRO A 71 -37.91 32.79 -25.37
CA PRO A 71 -38.88 31.87 -24.74
C PRO A 71 -38.38 30.43 -24.42
N ALA A 72 -39.23 29.65 -23.73
CA ALA A 72 -39.08 28.20 -23.50
C ALA A 72 -39.42 27.36 -24.75
N PRO A 73 -38.98 26.07 -24.80
CA PRO A 73 -40.00 25.00 -24.72
C PRO A 73 -39.58 23.72 -23.94
N GLN A 74 -40.59 23.16 -23.26
CA GLN A 74 -41.04 21.77 -23.12
C GLN A 74 -40.08 20.55 -22.99
N SER A 75 -40.47 19.74 -22.00
CA SER A 75 -40.26 18.32 -21.68
C SER A 75 -39.85 17.32 -22.76
N GLY A 76 -39.01 16.34 -22.36
CA GLY A 76 -39.04 14.97 -22.90
C GLY A 76 -37.70 14.20 -22.86
N GLY A 77 -37.69 13.05 -22.16
CA GLY A 77 -37.08 11.81 -22.65
C GLY A 77 -35.56 11.58 -22.57
N ALA A 78 -35.18 10.69 -21.65
CA ALA A 78 -34.19 9.61 -21.74
C ALA A 78 -32.94 9.78 -22.65
N ALA A 79 -31.77 9.77 -22.02
CA ALA A 79 -30.49 9.55 -22.67
C ALA A 79 -30.21 8.04 -22.87
N THR A 80 -30.16 7.61 -24.13
CA THR A 80 -29.42 6.41 -24.57
C THR A 80 -28.77 6.74 -25.92
N ALA A 81 -27.44 6.80 -25.96
CA ALA A 81 -26.68 6.64 -27.19
C ALA A 81 -25.23 6.29 -26.84
N THR A 82 -24.96 5.00 -26.91
CA THR A 82 -23.64 4.39 -27.11
C THR A 82 -23.01 4.91 -28.40
N ALA A 83 -21.75 5.32 -28.35
CA ALA A 83 -20.94 5.53 -29.55
C ALA A 83 -19.49 5.10 -29.26
N ALA A 84 -19.17 3.88 -29.69
CA ALA A 84 -17.80 3.42 -29.86
C ALA A 84 -17.17 4.14 -31.07
N PRO A 85 -15.88 4.53 -31.03
CA PRO A 85 -15.14 4.85 -32.23
C PRO A 85 -14.47 3.60 -32.81
N LEU A 86 -14.58 3.48 -34.12
CA LEU A 86 -14.05 2.43 -34.98
C LEU A 86 -12.51 2.32 -34.88
N ALA A 87 -12.03 1.08 -34.76
CA ALA A 87 -10.63 0.72 -34.89
C ALA A 87 -10.17 0.79 -36.36
N PRO A 88 -8.98 1.36 -36.68
CA PRO A 88 -8.34 1.12 -37.96
C PRO A 88 -7.57 -0.21 -37.94
N ALA A 89 -7.55 -0.83 -39.12
CA ALA A 89 -7.03 -2.18 -39.39
C ALA A 89 -5.55 -2.36 -39.01
N ALA A 90 -5.27 -3.54 -38.46
CA ALA A 90 -3.93 -4.01 -38.11
C ALA A 90 -3.03 -4.12 -39.35
N ALA A 91 -1.98 -3.30 -39.40
CA ALA A 91 -0.80 -3.56 -40.21
C ALA A 91 0.25 -4.25 -39.34
N ALA A 92 0.71 -5.40 -39.79
CA ALA A 92 1.78 -6.17 -39.14
C ALA A 92 3.05 -5.32 -39.00
N ALA A 93 3.52 -5.13 -37.77
CA ALA A 93 4.80 -4.51 -37.47
C ALA A 93 5.68 -5.48 -36.68
N THR A 94 6.58 -6.12 -37.41
CA THR A 94 7.79 -6.76 -36.91
C THR A 94 8.77 -5.70 -36.41
N GLY A 95 9.16 -5.76 -35.14
CA GLY A 95 10.24 -4.93 -34.58
C GLY A 95 10.03 -4.61 -33.11
N ALA A 96 10.67 -5.35 -32.22
CA ALA A 96 10.74 -5.04 -30.80
C ALA A 96 11.64 -3.80 -30.59
N GLY A 97 11.02 -2.63 -30.44
CA GLY A 97 11.71 -1.44 -29.94
C GLY A 97 12.08 -1.63 -28.47
N ALA A 98 13.34 -1.35 -28.11
CA ALA A 98 13.76 -1.21 -26.72
C ALA A 98 12.92 -0.12 -26.03
N ALA A 99 12.89 -0.09 -24.70
CA ALA A 99 12.31 1.02 -23.94
C ALA A 99 13.05 2.34 -24.25
N GLU A 100 12.71 2.98 -25.37
CA GLU A 100 13.15 4.33 -25.73
C GLU A 100 12.65 5.28 -24.64
N GLY A 101 13.58 5.99 -23.99
CA GLY A 101 13.27 7.00 -22.96
C GLY A 101 13.73 6.67 -21.53
N VAL A 102 14.19 5.44 -21.24
CA VAL A 102 14.73 5.10 -19.91
C VAL A 102 16.15 5.65 -19.76
N ARG A 103 16.38 6.50 -18.73
CA ARG A 103 17.72 7.02 -18.43
C ARG A 103 18.42 6.18 -17.37
N LEU A 104 19.47 5.47 -17.75
CA LEU A 104 20.37 4.82 -16.80
C LEU A 104 21.21 5.88 -16.09
N VAL A 105 21.28 5.82 -14.76
CA VAL A 105 22.06 6.74 -13.92
C VAL A 105 22.94 5.95 -12.95
N LYS A 106 24.06 6.56 -12.54
CA LYS A 106 24.99 5.91 -11.60
C LYS A 106 24.46 5.87 -10.17
N GLY A 107 23.68 6.86 -9.78
CA GLY A 107 23.20 7.07 -8.42
C GLY A 107 22.22 8.23 -8.33
N LEU A 108 21.72 8.46 -7.13
CA LEU A 108 20.72 9.46 -6.81
C LEU A 108 21.23 10.89 -7.07
N SER A 109 22.52 11.16 -6.82
CA SER A 109 23.18 12.46 -7.02
C SER A 109 23.04 12.98 -8.43
N GLU A 110 23.16 12.12 -9.46
CA GLU A 110 23.01 12.50 -10.86
C GLU A 110 21.58 13.00 -11.16
N VAL A 111 20.58 12.40 -10.52
CA VAL A 111 19.17 12.74 -10.71
C VAL A 111 18.83 14.05 -10.01
N VAL A 112 19.25 14.19 -8.75
CA VAL A 112 18.92 15.36 -7.93
C VAL A 112 19.77 16.58 -8.25
N ALA A 113 20.92 16.41 -8.92
CA ALA A 113 21.74 17.52 -9.43
C ALA A 113 21.00 18.44 -10.41
N SER A 114 19.93 17.96 -11.05
CA SER A 114 19.04 18.79 -11.86
C SER A 114 18.34 19.91 -11.07
N GLY A 115 18.29 19.80 -9.73
CA GLY A 115 17.58 20.72 -8.85
C GLY A 115 16.04 20.65 -8.97
N ARG A 116 15.51 19.78 -9.83
CA ARG A 116 14.08 19.67 -10.12
C ARG A 116 13.29 19.08 -8.95
N TYR A 117 13.88 18.10 -8.26
CA TYR A 117 13.20 17.41 -7.17
C TYR A 117 13.48 18.08 -5.85
N LYS A 118 12.42 18.22 -5.04
CA LYS A 118 12.48 18.77 -3.67
C LYS A 118 12.14 17.73 -2.61
N GLY A 119 11.51 16.62 -3.00
CA GLY A 119 11.16 15.54 -2.09
C GLY A 119 11.37 14.16 -2.68
N LEU A 120 11.71 13.21 -1.81
CA LEU A 120 11.89 11.80 -2.16
C LEU A 120 10.84 10.96 -1.45
N LEU A 121 10.14 10.10 -2.18
CA LEU A 121 9.30 9.05 -1.61
C LEU A 121 10.09 7.75 -1.66
N LEU A 122 10.50 7.26 -0.50
CA LEU A 122 11.44 6.14 -0.39
C LEU A 122 10.72 4.87 0.06
N ASP A 123 10.77 3.83 -0.78
CA ASP A 123 10.49 2.48 -0.29
C ASP A 123 11.59 2.00 0.68
N GLN A 124 11.32 0.93 1.41
CA GLN A 124 12.23 0.38 2.43
C GLN A 124 12.92 -0.90 1.97
N PHE A 125 12.15 -1.97 1.76
CA PHE A 125 12.70 -3.27 1.38
C PHE A 125 13.16 -3.22 -0.07
N GLY A 126 14.33 -3.80 -0.38
CA GLY A 126 14.92 -3.73 -1.72
C GLY A 126 15.52 -2.37 -2.12
N VAL A 127 15.29 -1.32 -1.32
CA VAL A 127 15.84 0.03 -1.54
C VAL A 127 16.80 0.46 -0.43
N LEU A 128 16.33 0.48 0.82
CA LEU A 128 17.11 0.93 1.97
C LEU A 128 17.74 -0.24 2.74
N HIS A 129 17.01 -1.33 2.94
CA HIS A 129 17.47 -2.47 3.74
C HIS A 129 16.78 -3.79 3.36
N ASP A 130 17.32 -4.92 3.82
CA ASP A 130 16.72 -6.25 3.65
C ASP A 130 15.84 -6.71 4.83
N GLY A 131 15.66 -5.82 5.82
CA GLY A 131 14.92 -6.08 7.06
C GLY A 131 15.81 -6.43 8.24
N ARG A 132 17.11 -6.64 8.00
CA ARG A 132 18.12 -6.88 9.04
C ARG A 132 19.21 -5.82 9.00
N VAL A 133 19.74 -5.55 7.82
CA VAL A 133 20.86 -4.62 7.62
C VAL A 133 20.56 -3.65 6.48
N PRO A 134 21.09 -2.41 6.53
CA PRO A 134 21.02 -1.50 5.40
C PRO A 134 21.79 -2.04 4.19
N TYR A 135 21.31 -1.72 2.99
CA TYR A 135 22.07 -1.99 1.77
C TYR A 135 23.31 -1.10 1.69
N PRO A 136 24.41 -1.56 1.05
CA PRO A 136 25.62 -0.76 0.90
C PRO A 136 25.34 0.60 0.26
N GLY A 137 25.78 1.69 0.91
CA GLY A 137 25.62 3.06 0.43
C GLY A 137 24.27 3.70 0.75
N ALA A 138 23.28 2.96 1.27
CA ALA A 138 21.93 3.48 1.49
C ALA A 138 21.87 4.53 2.60
N VAL A 139 22.61 4.32 3.71
CA VAL A 139 22.66 5.27 4.83
C VAL A 139 23.34 6.57 4.41
N GLU A 140 24.44 6.46 3.65
CA GLU A 140 25.17 7.57 3.07
C GLU A 140 24.30 8.35 2.07
N ALA A 141 23.55 7.63 1.21
CA ALA A 141 22.63 8.23 0.25
C ALA A 141 21.51 9.02 0.93
N VAL A 142 20.89 8.47 1.99
CA VAL A 142 19.88 9.18 2.79
C VAL A 142 20.48 10.44 3.42
N SER A 143 21.65 10.31 4.05
CA SER A 143 22.31 11.42 4.74
C SER A 143 22.69 12.54 3.77
N ALA A 144 23.25 12.19 2.61
CA ALA A 144 23.63 13.14 1.58
C ALA A 144 22.41 13.80 0.91
N ALA A 145 21.31 13.05 0.70
CA ALA A 145 20.05 13.59 0.19
C ALA A 145 19.44 14.64 1.14
N ALA A 146 19.42 14.33 2.44
CA ALA A 146 18.97 15.27 3.45
C ALA A 146 19.89 16.51 3.53
N ALA A 147 21.21 16.32 3.48
CA ALA A 147 22.19 17.41 3.46
C ALA A 147 22.06 18.31 2.21
N ALA A 148 21.61 17.75 1.08
CA ALA A 148 21.28 18.49 -0.13
C ALA A 148 19.93 19.24 -0.05
N GLY A 149 19.23 19.19 1.10
CA GLY A 149 17.99 19.90 1.35
C GLY A 149 16.72 19.21 0.82
N LEU A 150 16.80 17.94 0.43
CA LEU A 150 15.64 17.17 0.01
C LEU A 150 14.78 16.79 1.22
N ARG A 151 13.46 16.78 1.04
CA ARG A 151 12.53 16.28 2.05
C ARG A 151 12.23 14.81 1.81
N LEU A 152 12.73 13.94 2.67
CA LEU A 152 12.61 12.49 2.51
C LEU A 152 11.39 11.98 3.26
N LEU A 153 10.56 11.16 2.62
CA LEU A 153 9.40 10.53 3.24
C LEU A 153 9.41 9.03 2.94
N ILE A 154 9.22 8.21 3.98
CA ILE A 154 9.04 6.77 3.77
C ILE A 154 7.62 6.49 3.27
N ILE A 155 7.51 5.66 2.24
CA ILE A 155 6.25 5.13 1.71
C ILE A 155 6.24 3.60 1.80
N SER A 156 5.23 2.98 2.43
CA SER A 156 5.24 1.53 2.71
C SER A 156 3.89 0.84 2.60
N ASN A 157 3.88 -0.37 2.06
CA ASN A 157 2.70 -1.24 2.01
C ASN A 157 2.37 -1.95 3.34
N SER A 158 3.17 -1.76 4.39
CA SER A 158 2.87 -2.32 5.71
C SER A 158 1.45 -2.02 6.17
N SER A 159 0.74 -3.05 6.65
CA SER A 159 -0.59 -2.91 7.25
C SER A 159 -0.57 -2.34 8.68
N ARG A 160 0.64 -2.08 9.23
CA ARG A 160 0.83 -1.42 10.52
C ARG A 160 0.77 0.11 10.37
N ARG A 161 0.45 0.78 11.47
CA ARG A 161 0.54 2.24 11.63
C ARG A 161 2.00 2.71 11.51
N SER A 162 2.20 4.00 11.22
CA SER A 162 3.53 4.57 10.91
C SER A 162 4.50 4.67 12.09
N GLY A 163 4.00 4.69 13.33
CA GLY A 163 4.75 5.15 14.51
C GLY A 163 6.05 4.41 14.84
N GLY A 164 6.19 3.13 14.47
CA GLY A 164 7.39 2.33 14.79
C GLY A 164 8.40 2.20 13.65
N THR A 165 8.16 2.80 12.49
CA THR A 165 9.04 2.62 11.32
C THR A 165 10.35 3.38 11.46
N LEU A 166 10.31 4.65 11.88
CA LEU A 166 11.53 5.45 12.01
C LEU A 166 12.47 4.92 13.09
N ASP A 167 11.92 4.41 14.21
CA ASP A 167 12.73 3.81 15.28
C ASP A 167 13.54 2.59 14.76
N LYS A 168 12.94 1.81 13.86
CA LYS A 168 13.63 0.66 13.24
C LYS A 168 14.73 1.11 12.28
N LEU A 169 14.46 2.13 11.46
CA LEU A 169 15.46 2.69 10.54
C LEU A 169 16.62 3.31 11.32
N GLU A 170 16.34 4.02 12.42
CA GLU A 170 17.34 4.58 13.32
C GLU A 170 18.22 3.49 13.94
N ALA A 171 17.63 2.38 14.39
CA ALA A 171 18.38 1.23 14.88
C ALA A 171 19.27 0.57 13.81
N MET A 172 18.98 0.76 12.51
CA MET A 172 19.82 0.32 11.38
C MET A 172 20.87 1.36 10.96
N GLY A 173 20.92 2.52 11.62
CA GLY A 173 21.91 3.57 11.36
C GLY A 173 21.41 4.70 10.45
N PHE A 174 20.14 4.70 10.02
CA PHE A 174 19.59 5.83 9.26
C PHE A 174 19.27 7.00 10.21
N PRO A 175 19.74 8.23 9.92
CA PRO A 175 19.42 9.38 10.76
C PRO A 175 17.92 9.66 10.75
N ARG A 176 17.27 9.60 11.92
CA ARG A 176 15.82 9.80 12.06
C ARG A 176 15.38 11.15 11.50
N GLU A 177 16.17 12.19 11.79
CA GLU A 177 15.95 13.57 11.40
C GLU A 177 16.05 13.81 9.89
N ALA A 178 16.64 12.88 9.12
CA ALA A 178 16.64 12.97 7.67
C ALA A 178 15.24 12.79 7.07
N PHE A 179 14.33 12.13 7.79
CA PHE A 179 12.98 11.84 7.30
C PHE A 179 11.97 12.86 7.83
N ALA A 180 11.19 13.44 6.92
CA ALA A 180 10.03 14.27 7.22
C ALA A 180 8.86 13.46 7.84
N GLY A 181 8.88 12.13 7.69
CA GLY A 181 7.85 11.25 8.24
C GLY A 181 7.72 9.92 7.49
N VAL A 182 6.61 9.23 7.75
CA VAL A 182 6.29 7.91 7.20
C VAL A 182 4.81 7.86 6.86
N VAL A 183 4.50 7.37 5.66
CA VAL A 183 3.13 7.02 5.24
C VAL A 183 3.09 5.52 4.97
N THR A 184 2.17 4.83 5.65
CA THR A 184 1.93 3.40 5.45
C THR A 184 0.51 3.14 4.96
N SER A 185 0.31 2.03 4.26
CA SER A 185 -1.03 1.55 3.90
C SER A 185 -1.93 1.35 5.13
N GLY A 186 -1.38 0.87 6.26
CA GLY A 186 -2.08 0.80 7.53
C GLY A 186 -2.48 2.16 8.12
N GLU A 187 -1.66 3.21 7.89
CA GLU A 187 -1.99 4.58 8.30
C GLU A 187 -3.24 5.09 7.57
N LEU A 188 -3.30 4.87 6.26
CA LEU A 188 -4.41 5.29 5.41
C LEU A 188 -5.67 4.46 5.66
N THR A 189 -5.52 3.17 5.92
CA THR A 189 -6.63 2.29 6.32
C THR A 189 -7.29 2.80 7.61
N HIS A 190 -6.51 3.19 8.61
CA HIS A 190 -7.07 3.81 9.82
C HIS A 190 -7.75 5.15 9.53
N ARG A 191 -7.16 6.03 8.71
CA ARG A 191 -7.81 7.31 8.34
C ARG A 191 -9.18 7.05 7.71
N TYR A 192 -9.27 6.04 6.85
CA TYR A 192 -10.52 5.63 6.21
C TYR A 192 -11.56 5.07 7.19
N LEU A 193 -11.14 4.22 8.14
CA LEU A 193 -12.03 3.70 9.18
C LEU A 193 -12.49 4.81 10.15
N ALA A 194 -11.60 5.72 10.55
CA ALA A 194 -11.91 6.84 11.42
C ALA A 194 -12.84 7.87 10.74
N ASP A 195 -12.66 8.10 9.45
CA ASP A 195 -13.51 8.97 8.63
C ASP A 195 -14.95 8.45 8.56
N ARG A 196 -15.14 7.13 8.42
CA ARG A 196 -16.47 6.53 8.56
C ARG A 196 -17.06 6.92 9.91
N VAL A 197 -16.37 6.58 11.02
CA VAL A 197 -16.92 6.76 12.37
C VAL A 197 -17.31 8.22 12.63
N SER A 198 -16.51 9.16 12.12
CA SER A 198 -16.75 10.59 12.20
C SER A 198 -17.93 11.04 11.32
N SER A 199 -18.04 10.54 10.10
CA SER A 199 -19.14 10.83 9.18
C SER A 199 -20.48 10.33 9.71
N ALA A 200 -20.49 9.16 10.36
CA ALA A 200 -21.68 8.63 11.04
C ALA A 200 -22.12 9.44 12.26
N ALA A 201 -21.28 10.35 12.77
CA ALA A 201 -21.58 11.20 13.92
C ALA A 201 -22.15 12.59 13.55
N SER A 202 -22.15 12.99 12.28
CA SER A 202 -22.63 14.32 11.84
C SER A 202 -24.15 14.31 11.54
N PRO A 203 -24.99 15.14 12.22
CA PRO A 203 -26.47 15.04 12.13
C PRO A 203 -27.15 15.61 10.87
N SER A 204 -26.42 16.06 9.85
CA SER A 204 -27.05 16.70 8.68
C SER A 204 -26.12 16.62 7.48
N GLY A 205 -26.68 16.36 6.28
CA GLY A 205 -26.00 16.14 5.00
C GLY A 205 -25.09 17.26 4.50
N SER A 206 -24.03 17.54 5.24
CA SER A 206 -22.88 18.31 4.81
C SER A 206 -22.20 17.57 3.67
N SER A 207 -21.97 18.30 2.58
CA SER A 207 -21.20 17.90 1.40
C SER A 207 -19.92 17.14 1.76
N ALA A 208 -19.55 16.19 0.91
CA ALA A 208 -18.56 15.14 1.12
C ALA A 208 -17.12 15.66 1.30
N THR A 209 -16.78 16.10 2.51
CA THR A 209 -15.42 16.59 2.86
C THR A 209 -14.57 15.57 3.64
N GLY A 210 -15.01 14.32 3.73
CA GLY A 210 -14.30 13.25 4.45
C GLY A 210 -13.12 12.67 3.67
N PHE A 211 -12.21 11.99 4.37
CA PHE A 211 -11.06 11.31 3.77
C PHE A 211 -11.48 10.35 2.63
N ALA A 212 -12.57 9.61 2.80
CA ALA A 212 -13.08 8.71 1.77
C ALA A 212 -13.46 9.45 0.49
N ALA A 213 -14.26 10.52 0.63
CA ALA A 213 -14.74 11.32 -0.49
C ALA A 213 -13.60 12.03 -1.23
N ALA A 214 -12.66 12.62 -0.48
CA ALA A 214 -11.48 13.29 -1.05
C ALA A 214 -10.59 12.35 -1.88
N ASN A 215 -10.67 11.04 -1.64
CA ASN A 215 -9.89 10.02 -2.34
C ASN A 215 -10.74 9.11 -3.25
N GLY A 216 -12.01 9.45 -3.49
CA GLY A 216 -12.91 8.64 -4.33
C GLY A 216 -13.17 7.22 -3.80
N LEU A 217 -12.99 7.00 -2.49
CA LEU A 217 -13.23 5.72 -1.84
C LEU A 217 -14.73 5.54 -1.55
N PRO A 218 -15.26 4.31 -1.61
CA PRO A 218 -16.68 4.07 -1.31
C PRO A 218 -17.01 4.42 0.15
N ALA A 219 -18.28 4.73 0.43
CA ALA A 219 -18.72 4.78 1.82
C ALA A 219 -18.70 3.36 2.41
N LEU A 220 -18.16 3.20 3.62
CA LEU A 220 -18.16 1.92 4.34
C LEU A 220 -19.38 1.81 5.25
N GLY A 221 -20.05 0.65 5.23
CA GLY A 221 -21.09 0.31 6.20
C GLY A 221 -20.54 0.03 7.60
N ARG A 222 -21.36 -0.56 8.47
CA ARG A 222 -21.03 -0.80 9.89
C ARG A 222 -20.46 -2.19 10.16
N ARG A 223 -20.95 -3.20 9.47
CA ARG A 223 -20.60 -4.61 9.69
C ARG A 223 -19.37 -4.94 8.89
N VAL A 224 -18.33 -5.44 9.56
CA VAL A 224 -17.05 -5.76 8.96
C VAL A 224 -16.62 -7.18 9.30
N MET A 225 -16.26 -7.95 8.27
CA MET A 225 -15.49 -9.18 8.44
C MET A 225 -14.01 -8.84 8.28
N HIS A 226 -13.20 -9.17 9.29
CA HIS A 226 -11.82 -8.70 9.39
C HIS A 226 -10.80 -9.85 9.37
N PHE A 227 -10.09 -9.98 8.26
CA PHE A 227 -8.95 -10.88 8.09
C PHE A 227 -7.68 -10.27 8.69
N ASN A 228 -7.01 -11.05 9.51
CA ASN A 228 -5.95 -10.56 10.40
C ASN A 228 -4.74 -11.51 10.38
N TRP A 229 -3.66 -11.02 10.98
CA TRP A 229 -2.51 -11.85 11.35
C TRP A 229 -2.81 -12.58 12.67
N SER A 230 -2.27 -13.78 12.85
CA SER A 230 -2.22 -14.44 14.15
C SER A 230 -0.78 -14.51 14.65
N SER A 231 0.11 -15.15 13.88
CA SER A 231 1.51 -15.36 14.25
C SER A 231 2.33 -14.07 14.26
N ARG A 232 2.00 -13.11 13.37
CA ARG A 232 2.70 -11.83 13.21
C ARG A 232 2.17 -10.72 14.12
N GLY A 233 1.26 -11.07 15.02
CA GLY A 233 0.55 -10.16 15.91
C GLY A 233 -0.62 -9.46 15.21
N PRO A 234 -1.84 -9.50 15.77
CA PRO A 234 -3.01 -8.92 15.13
C PRO A 234 -2.95 -7.40 15.05
N VAL A 235 -3.64 -6.85 14.05
CA VAL A 235 -4.02 -5.44 14.01
C VAL A 235 -5.35 -5.28 14.74
N SER A 236 -5.40 -4.39 15.73
CA SER A 236 -6.60 -4.16 16.54
C SER A 236 -7.55 -3.17 15.88
N LEU A 237 -8.85 -3.48 15.89
CA LEU A 237 -9.92 -2.55 15.53
C LEU A 237 -10.58 -1.89 16.75
N ALA A 238 -10.10 -2.16 17.97
CA ALA A 238 -10.71 -1.67 19.21
C ALA A 238 -11.05 -0.16 19.20
N PRO A 239 -10.21 0.75 18.62
CA PRO A 239 -10.53 2.18 18.57
C PRO A 239 -11.79 2.54 17.76
N TYR A 240 -12.29 1.65 16.90
CA TYR A 240 -13.42 1.93 16.01
C TYR A 240 -14.66 1.10 16.33
N LEU A 241 -14.56 0.09 17.21
CA LEU A 241 -15.70 -0.74 17.58
C LEU A 241 -16.71 0.07 18.39
N SER A 242 -18.00 -0.25 18.26
CA SER A 242 -18.97 0.27 19.24
C SER A 242 -18.62 -0.29 20.61
N ALA A 243 -18.68 0.55 21.65
CA ALA A 243 -18.69 0.05 23.02
C ALA A 243 -19.79 -1.02 23.11
N SER A 244 -19.48 -2.17 23.70
CA SER A 244 -20.46 -3.21 23.94
C SER A 244 -21.66 -2.60 24.66
N GLU A 245 -22.88 -2.80 24.16
CA GLU A 245 -24.09 -2.66 24.97
C GLU A 245 -24.12 -3.81 26.00
N GLY A 246 -23.14 -3.80 26.90
CA GLY A 246 -22.80 -4.92 27.76
C GLY A 246 -21.72 -4.55 28.74
N GLY A 247 -22.06 -3.62 29.63
CA GLY A 247 -21.33 -3.26 30.84
C GLY A 247 -22.33 -2.55 31.74
N GLU A 248 -22.76 -3.21 32.81
CA GLU A 248 -23.68 -2.65 33.81
C GLU A 248 -23.20 -1.26 34.25
N VAL A 249 -23.97 -0.25 33.90
CA VAL A 249 -23.93 1.04 34.58
C VAL A 249 -24.66 0.83 35.91
N PRO A 250 -24.08 1.20 37.07
CA PRO A 250 -24.84 1.21 38.31
C PRO A 250 -26.02 2.14 38.13
N VAL A 251 -27.22 1.58 38.23
CA VAL A 251 -28.48 2.29 38.11
C VAL A 251 -28.60 3.19 39.34
N GLU A 252 -28.31 4.49 39.22
CA GLU A 252 -28.91 5.46 40.12
C GLU A 252 -30.34 5.74 39.64
N ALA A 253 -31.29 5.42 40.51
CA ALA A 253 -32.71 5.61 40.28
C ALA A 253 -33.03 7.11 40.10
N GLY A 254 -33.62 7.47 38.96
CA GLY A 254 -34.01 8.84 38.67
C GLY A 254 -34.90 8.99 37.44
N SER A 255 -36.19 8.74 37.64
CA SER A 255 -37.36 9.23 36.88
C SER A 255 -37.37 9.20 35.34
N SER A 256 -38.30 8.39 34.86
CA SER A 256 -38.85 8.29 33.51
C SER A 256 -39.29 9.60 32.84
N SER A 257 -38.87 9.79 31.59
CA SER A 257 -39.76 10.26 30.52
C SER A 257 -39.28 9.69 29.17
N GLY A 258 -40.21 9.03 28.49
CA GLY A 258 -39.94 8.20 27.32
C GLY A 258 -39.65 8.99 26.06
N GLY A 259 -38.58 8.58 25.38
CA GLY A 259 -38.32 8.84 23.98
C GLY A 259 -37.61 7.63 23.41
N SER A 260 -38.35 6.74 22.76
CA SER A 260 -37.79 5.61 22.00
C SER A 260 -37.13 6.15 20.72
N GLY A 261 -35.89 6.61 20.86
CA GLY A 261 -34.98 6.87 19.77
C GLY A 261 -33.83 5.88 19.89
N GLY A 262 -33.87 4.79 19.14
CA GLY A 262 -32.78 3.81 19.10
C GLY A 262 -31.47 4.51 18.75
N SER A 263 -30.57 4.62 19.72
CA SER A 263 -29.21 5.08 19.53
C SER A 263 -28.45 4.03 18.70
N GLY A 264 -28.65 4.02 17.39
CA GLY A 264 -27.92 3.16 16.47
C GLY A 264 -26.41 3.37 16.67
N GLY A 265 -25.71 2.36 17.19
CA GLY A 265 -24.30 2.47 17.55
C GLY A 265 -23.44 3.02 16.42
N ARG A 266 -22.57 4.00 16.71
CA ARG A 266 -21.78 4.69 15.68
C ARG A 266 -20.56 3.88 15.20
N GLY A 267 -20.06 2.98 16.04
CA GLY A 267 -18.87 2.17 15.77
C GLY A 267 -19.09 0.98 14.82
N LEU A 268 -17.98 0.35 14.44
CA LEU A 268 -17.93 -0.92 13.69
C LEU A 268 -18.51 -2.07 14.52
N ALA A 269 -19.18 -2.99 13.82
CA ALA A 269 -19.60 -4.27 14.36
C ALA A 269 -18.82 -5.37 13.61
N LEU A 270 -18.12 -6.23 14.35
CA LEU A 270 -17.45 -7.39 13.77
C LEU A 270 -18.50 -8.46 13.43
N VAL A 271 -18.38 -9.06 12.25
CA VAL A 271 -19.14 -10.24 11.82
C VAL A 271 -18.19 -11.31 11.30
N ILE A 272 -18.62 -12.57 11.37
CA ILE A 272 -17.83 -13.72 10.89
C ILE A 272 -18.43 -14.38 9.65
N ASP A 273 -19.69 -14.06 9.34
CA ASP A 273 -20.35 -14.48 8.10
C ASP A 273 -20.15 -13.37 7.04
N PRO A 274 -19.53 -13.68 5.88
CA PRO A 274 -19.36 -12.70 4.81
C PRO A 274 -20.67 -12.16 4.24
N ARG A 275 -21.81 -12.87 4.40
CA ARG A 275 -23.14 -12.41 3.95
C ARG A 275 -23.71 -11.30 4.83
N GLU A 276 -23.28 -11.25 6.09
CA GLU A 276 -23.67 -10.19 7.03
C GLU A 276 -22.79 -8.94 6.91
N ALA A 277 -21.65 -9.04 6.21
CA ALA A 277 -20.67 -7.96 6.13
C ALA A 277 -21.12 -6.88 5.14
N ASP A 278 -21.05 -5.61 5.56
CA ASP A 278 -21.22 -4.48 4.66
C ASP A 278 -19.92 -4.22 3.86
N PHE A 279 -18.78 -4.59 4.44
CA PHE A 279 -17.47 -4.60 3.78
C PHE A 279 -16.54 -5.61 4.44
N LEU A 280 -15.49 -5.99 3.71
CA LEU A 280 -14.44 -6.90 4.17
C LEU A 280 -13.16 -6.10 4.37
N LEU A 281 -12.31 -6.52 5.32
CA LEU A 281 -11.06 -5.84 5.62
C LEU A 281 -9.92 -6.86 5.77
N ALA A 282 -8.86 -6.69 4.98
CA ALA A 282 -7.68 -7.54 5.03
C ALA A 282 -6.46 -6.78 5.57
N HIS A 283 -6.15 -6.99 6.86
CA HIS A 283 -4.86 -6.61 7.44
C HIS A 283 -3.84 -7.74 7.38
N GLY A 284 -4.29 -9.00 7.38
CA GLY A 284 -3.46 -10.21 7.35
C GLY A 284 -4.15 -11.39 6.68
N THR A 285 -3.44 -12.53 6.64
CA THR A 285 -3.80 -13.72 5.84
C THR A 285 -3.93 -15.01 6.66
N GLU A 286 -4.03 -14.91 7.99
CA GLU A 286 -3.86 -16.07 8.89
C GLU A 286 -5.05 -16.32 9.83
N ALA A 287 -5.95 -15.36 9.99
CA ALA A 287 -7.04 -15.44 10.94
C ALA A 287 -8.23 -14.53 10.57
N VAL A 288 -9.37 -14.78 11.23
CA VAL A 288 -10.54 -13.88 11.26
C VAL A 288 -10.70 -13.34 12.68
N SER A 289 -10.95 -12.03 12.82
CA SER A 289 -11.24 -11.41 14.12
C SER A 289 -12.66 -11.76 14.58
N LEU A 290 -12.82 -12.11 15.86
CA LEU A 290 -14.10 -12.55 16.42
C LEU A 290 -14.87 -11.42 17.12
N PRO A 291 -16.22 -11.39 17.04
CA PRO A 291 -17.05 -10.59 17.93
C PRO A 291 -16.76 -10.94 19.39
N GLY A 292 -16.68 -9.93 20.27
CA GLY A 292 -16.30 -10.12 21.67
C GLY A 292 -14.78 -10.25 21.92
N GLY A 293 -13.97 -10.23 20.86
CA GLY A 293 -12.51 -10.25 20.93
C GLY A 293 -11.90 -11.62 20.59
N GLY A 294 -10.58 -11.62 20.36
CA GLY A 294 -9.84 -12.80 19.95
C GLY A 294 -9.83 -13.04 18.44
N LEU A 295 -9.20 -14.16 18.05
CA LEU A 295 -8.97 -14.55 16.67
C LEU A 295 -9.37 -16.02 16.47
N ARG A 296 -9.94 -16.33 15.31
CA ARG A 296 -10.02 -17.70 14.79
C ARG A 296 -8.95 -17.86 13.73
N ASN A 297 -7.98 -18.74 13.99
CA ASN A 297 -6.98 -19.10 12.97
C ASN A 297 -7.70 -19.67 11.74
N THR A 298 -7.35 -19.18 10.57
CA THR A 298 -7.99 -19.55 9.31
C THR A 298 -6.93 -19.41 8.22
N PRO A 299 -6.42 -20.52 7.67
CA PRO A 299 -5.33 -20.47 6.70
C PRO A 299 -5.76 -19.76 5.42
N LEU A 300 -4.78 -19.22 4.68
CA LEU A 300 -5.01 -18.40 3.50
C LEU A 300 -5.94 -19.06 2.46
N TRP A 301 -5.79 -20.36 2.20
CA TRP A 301 -6.64 -21.05 1.23
C TRP A 301 -8.12 -20.98 1.64
N GLN A 302 -8.43 -21.18 2.92
CA GLN A 302 -9.79 -21.12 3.43
C GLN A 302 -10.33 -19.68 3.39
N LEU A 303 -9.48 -18.68 3.65
CA LEU A 303 -9.87 -17.28 3.49
C LEU A 303 -10.18 -16.93 2.01
N LYS A 304 -9.42 -17.49 1.06
CA LYS A 304 -9.68 -17.33 -0.37
C LYS A 304 -10.99 -18.00 -0.78
N ASP A 305 -11.30 -19.16 -0.24
CA ASP A 305 -12.56 -19.88 -0.51
C ASP A 305 -13.76 -19.07 -0.02
N VAL A 306 -13.73 -18.58 1.23
CA VAL A 306 -14.77 -17.70 1.79
C VAL A 306 -15.03 -16.48 0.90
N LEU A 307 -13.97 -15.88 0.36
CA LEU A 307 -14.06 -14.73 -0.54
C LEU A 307 -14.65 -15.11 -1.91
N ALA A 308 -14.21 -16.21 -2.48
CA ALA A 308 -14.68 -16.69 -3.77
C ALA A 308 -16.16 -17.10 -3.72
N GLU A 309 -16.55 -17.84 -2.68
CA GLU A 309 -17.94 -18.24 -2.43
C GLU A 309 -18.85 -17.02 -2.30
N ARG A 310 -18.48 -16.02 -1.49
CA ARG A 310 -19.32 -14.81 -1.35
C ARG A 310 -19.47 -14.04 -2.66
N ALA A 311 -18.42 -13.97 -3.46
CA ALA A 311 -18.50 -13.29 -4.76
C ALA A 311 -19.40 -14.06 -5.75
N ALA A 312 -19.30 -15.40 -5.77
CA ALA A 312 -20.14 -16.26 -6.59
C ALA A 312 -21.61 -16.18 -6.17
N GLU A 313 -21.91 -16.28 -4.87
CA GLU A 313 -23.27 -16.15 -4.34
C GLU A 313 -23.92 -14.83 -4.74
N ALA A 314 -23.19 -13.70 -4.64
CA ALA A 314 -23.72 -12.40 -5.06
C ALA A 314 -24.00 -12.34 -6.57
N ALA A 315 -23.22 -13.04 -7.39
CA ALA A 315 -23.44 -13.14 -8.82
C ALA A 315 -24.68 -14.00 -9.14
N GLU A 316 -24.85 -15.13 -8.47
CA GLU A 316 -26.03 -16.00 -8.57
C GLU A 316 -27.30 -15.26 -8.13
N GLU A 317 -27.27 -14.57 -6.98
CA GLU A 317 -28.37 -13.73 -6.49
C GLU A 317 -28.76 -12.64 -7.52
N ALA A 318 -27.78 -12.03 -8.19
CA ALA A 318 -28.05 -11.05 -9.23
C ALA A 318 -28.66 -11.68 -10.48
N GLU A 319 -28.16 -12.83 -10.92
CA GLU A 319 -28.67 -13.55 -12.09
C GLU A 319 -30.12 -14.01 -11.90
N GLU A 320 -30.44 -14.60 -10.73
CA GLU A 320 -31.81 -15.00 -10.38
C GLU A 320 -32.79 -13.82 -10.39
N ASN A 321 -32.29 -12.62 -10.09
CA ASN A 321 -33.05 -11.37 -10.10
C ASN A 321 -32.92 -10.59 -11.43
N GLY A 322 -32.65 -11.29 -12.54
CA GLY A 322 -32.64 -10.69 -13.88
C GLY A 322 -31.45 -9.75 -14.13
N GLY A 323 -30.32 -10.02 -13.49
CA GLY A 323 -29.11 -9.20 -13.51
C GLY A 323 -29.11 -8.05 -12.51
N VAL A 324 -30.09 -8.00 -11.59
CA VAL A 324 -30.25 -6.93 -10.60
C VAL A 324 -30.09 -7.50 -9.19
N GLY A 325 -28.93 -7.31 -8.58
CA GLY A 325 -28.65 -7.71 -7.20
C GLY A 325 -27.66 -6.76 -6.52
N PRO A 326 -27.58 -6.78 -5.18
CA PRO A 326 -26.53 -6.04 -4.49
C PRO A 326 -25.17 -6.61 -4.89
N PRO A 327 -24.18 -5.77 -5.22
CA PRO A 327 -22.84 -6.27 -5.50
C PRO A 327 -22.24 -6.92 -4.24
N PRO A 328 -21.29 -7.86 -4.40
CA PRO A 328 -20.58 -8.41 -3.25
C PRO A 328 -19.85 -7.29 -2.47
N PRO A 329 -19.67 -7.44 -1.13
CA PRO A 329 -19.06 -6.40 -0.30
C PRO A 329 -17.69 -5.96 -0.79
N VAL A 330 -17.33 -4.69 -0.62
CA VAL A 330 -15.97 -4.25 -1.01
C VAL A 330 -14.92 -4.83 -0.05
N LEU A 331 -13.81 -5.33 -0.59
CA LEU A 331 -12.64 -5.75 0.18
C LEU A 331 -11.64 -4.61 0.30
N VAL A 332 -11.49 -4.05 1.50
CA VAL A 332 -10.44 -3.07 1.81
C VAL A 332 -9.14 -3.82 2.16
N VAL A 333 -8.06 -3.48 1.48
CA VAL A 333 -6.77 -4.19 1.57
C VAL A 333 -5.73 -3.27 2.17
N ALA A 334 -5.34 -3.56 3.41
CA ALA A 334 -4.41 -2.73 4.18
C ALA A 334 -2.93 -3.05 3.91
N ASN A 335 -2.64 -4.10 3.12
CA ASN A 335 -1.34 -4.32 2.51
C ASN A 335 -1.55 -4.93 1.10
N PRO A 336 -1.32 -4.16 0.03
CA PRO A 336 -1.52 -4.63 -1.35
C PRO A 336 -0.50 -5.65 -1.87
N ASP A 337 0.62 -5.88 -1.18
CA ASP A 337 1.63 -6.85 -1.62
C ASP A 337 0.96 -8.24 -1.71
N VAL A 338 1.30 -8.99 -2.75
CA VAL A 338 0.84 -10.38 -2.91
C VAL A 338 1.73 -11.34 -2.15
N VAL A 339 3.04 -11.11 -2.19
CA VAL A 339 4.07 -11.89 -1.50
C VAL A 339 5.15 -10.97 -0.96
N THR A 340 5.82 -11.41 0.10
CA THR A 340 7.06 -10.80 0.59
C THR A 340 8.11 -11.88 0.86
N VAL A 341 9.35 -11.47 1.10
CA VAL A 341 10.44 -12.36 1.54
C VAL A 341 10.70 -12.14 3.02
N ASP A 342 10.63 -13.20 3.81
CA ASP A 342 10.93 -13.19 5.24
C ASP A 342 11.90 -14.35 5.57
N GLY A 343 13.12 -14.02 6.02
CA GLY A 343 14.14 -15.03 6.30
C GLY A 343 14.54 -15.92 5.11
N GLY A 344 14.33 -15.45 3.88
CA GLY A 344 14.57 -16.21 2.65
C GLY A 344 13.39 -17.07 2.18
N ALA A 345 12.30 -17.14 2.95
CA ALA A 345 11.06 -17.80 2.56
C ALA A 345 10.07 -16.80 1.97
N LEU A 346 9.29 -17.23 0.97
CA LEU A 346 8.17 -16.46 0.46
C LEU A 346 7.01 -16.56 1.44
N VAL A 347 6.40 -15.42 1.76
CA VAL A 347 5.22 -15.37 2.61
C VAL A 347 4.10 -14.61 1.92
N ASP A 348 2.92 -15.20 1.89
CA ASP A 348 1.71 -14.60 1.33
C ASP A 348 1.28 -13.37 2.13
N MET A 349 0.89 -12.33 1.40
CA MET A 349 0.48 -11.03 1.92
C MET A 349 -0.99 -10.74 1.51
N PRO A 350 -1.68 -9.78 2.16
CA PRO A 350 -3.11 -9.55 1.94
C PRO A 350 -3.52 -9.24 0.49
N GLY A 351 -2.61 -8.78 -0.37
CA GLY A 351 -2.83 -8.67 -1.82
C GLY A 351 -3.19 -10.00 -2.48
N ALA A 352 -2.76 -11.14 -1.92
CA ALA A 352 -3.16 -12.47 -2.41
C ALA A 352 -4.66 -12.74 -2.20
N LEU A 353 -5.26 -12.21 -1.13
CA LEU A 353 -6.72 -12.25 -0.91
C LEU A 353 -7.42 -11.34 -1.92
N ALA A 354 -6.87 -10.14 -2.15
CA ALA A 354 -7.40 -9.19 -3.13
C ALA A 354 -7.43 -9.79 -4.54
N ALA A 355 -6.34 -10.40 -4.98
CA ALA A 355 -6.24 -11.03 -6.29
C ALA A 355 -7.23 -12.20 -6.46
N ALA A 356 -7.41 -13.02 -5.42
CA ALA A 356 -8.40 -14.09 -5.43
C ALA A 356 -9.83 -13.54 -5.51
N TYR A 357 -10.14 -12.53 -4.70
CA TYR A 357 -11.47 -11.93 -4.65
C TYR A 357 -11.86 -11.23 -5.94
N VAL A 358 -10.95 -10.45 -6.53
CA VAL A 358 -11.17 -9.78 -7.82
C VAL A 358 -11.37 -10.79 -8.94
N ARG A 359 -10.62 -11.90 -8.95
CA ARG A 359 -10.81 -12.98 -9.93
C ARG A 359 -12.18 -13.63 -9.82
N ALA A 360 -12.74 -13.70 -8.61
CA ALA A 360 -14.07 -14.23 -8.36
C ALA A 360 -15.21 -13.22 -8.66
N GLY A 361 -14.89 -12.02 -9.15
CA GLY A 361 -15.88 -10.97 -9.45
C GLY A 361 -16.13 -9.97 -8.32
N GLY A 362 -15.43 -10.11 -7.19
CA GLY A 362 -15.46 -9.14 -6.10
C GLY A 362 -14.72 -7.84 -6.44
N ARG A 363 -14.93 -6.79 -5.63
CA ARG A 363 -14.22 -5.52 -5.77
C ARG A 363 -13.25 -5.30 -4.61
N ALA A 364 -12.01 -4.93 -4.90
CA ALA A 364 -11.01 -4.58 -3.90
C ALA A 364 -10.65 -3.08 -3.93
N VAL A 365 -10.39 -2.50 -2.76
CA VAL A 365 -9.83 -1.16 -2.57
C VAL A 365 -8.48 -1.32 -1.89
N LEU A 366 -7.43 -0.95 -2.62
CA LEU A 366 -6.05 -1.01 -2.13
C LEU A 366 -5.71 0.30 -1.41
N MET A 367 -5.18 0.22 -0.19
CA MET A 367 -4.81 1.40 0.61
C MET A 367 -3.32 1.77 0.51
N GLY A 368 -2.51 0.93 -0.12
CA GLY A 368 -1.08 1.14 -0.35
C GLY A 368 -0.73 1.20 -1.84
N LYS A 369 0.57 1.20 -2.15
CA LYS A 369 1.12 1.17 -3.52
C LYS A 369 0.56 -0.06 -4.26
N PRO A 370 0.15 0.06 -5.54
CA PRO A 370 0.27 1.23 -6.42
C PRO A 370 -0.91 2.23 -6.33
N ALA A 371 -1.80 2.14 -5.34
CA ALA A 371 -3.01 2.97 -5.31
C ALA A 371 -2.70 4.48 -5.19
N PRO A 372 -3.44 5.36 -5.90
CA PRO A 372 -3.22 6.82 -5.83
C PRO A 372 -3.30 7.41 -4.42
N VAL A 373 -4.14 6.83 -3.54
CA VAL A 373 -4.37 7.31 -2.17
C VAL A 373 -3.08 7.44 -1.35
N ILE A 374 -2.09 6.54 -1.55
CA ILE A 374 -0.85 6.60 -0.78
C ILE A 374 0.10 7.68 -1.28
N TYR A 375 0.20 7.88 -2.59
CA TYR A 375 1.06 8.92 -3.16
C TYR A 375 0.48 10.31 -2.94
N ASN A 376 -0.84 10.47 -3.04
CA ASN A 376 -1.51 11.72 -2.73
C ASN A 376 -1.30 12.12 -1.26
N ALA A 377 -1.40 11.16 -0.34
CA ALA A 377 -1.09 11.39 1.07
C ALA A 377 0.38 11.77 1.29
N CYS A 378 1.32 11.15 0.58
CA CYS A 378 2.73 11.53 0.62
C CYS A 378 2.96 12.98 0.14
N ALA A 379 2.34 13.36 -0.98
CA ALA A 379 2.41 14.71 -1.51
C ALA A 379 1.79 15.74 -0.53
N GLU A 380 0.68 15.40 0.14
CA GLU A 380 0.06 16.21 1.20
C GLU A 380 1.01 16.41 2.38
N VAL A 381 1.61 15.34 2.91
CA VAL A 381 2.56 15.40 4.04
C VAL A 381 3.79 16.24 3.68
N LEU A 382 4.29 16.10 2.45
CA LEU A 382 5.41 16.92 1.98
C LEU A 382 4.98 18.32 1.55
N GLY A 383 3.70 18.60 1.32
CA GLY A 383 3.27 19.89 0.74
C GLY A 383 3.98 20.20 -0.58
N LEU A 384 4.27 19.18 -1.39
CA LEU A 384 4.97 19.30 -2.66
C LEU A 384 4.08 18.78 -3.81
N PRO A 385 4.07 19.43 -4.98
CA PRO A 385 3.38 18.93 -6.15
C PRO A 385 4.10 17.69 -6.72
N ALA A 386 3.35 16.83 -7.43
CA ALA A 386 3.88 15.59 -8.02
C ALA A 386 5.14 15.80 -8.88
N ALA A 387 5.20 16.91 -9.64
CA ALA A 387 6.31 17.23 -10.52
C ALA A 387 7.66 17.51 -9.80
N GLU A 388 7.62 17.79 -8.49
CA GLU A 388 8.79 18.03 -7.63
C GLU A 388 9.15 16.81 -6.76
N LEU A 389 8.40 15.72 -6.89
CA LEU A 389 8.63 14.47 -6.18
C LEU A 389 9.33 13.45 -7.08
N LEU A 390 10.22 12.67 -6.47
CA LEU A 390 10.81 11.46 -7.07
C LEU A 390 10.47 10.27 -6.19
N ALA A 391 9.78 9.28 -6.74
CA ALA A 391 9.55 8.00 -6.09
C ALA A 391 10.73 7.05 -6.34
N VAL A 392 11.29 6.49 -5.28
CA VAL A 392 12.42 5.56 -5.32
C VAL A 392 11.95 4.21 -4.81
N GLY A 393 12.07 3.20 -5.65
CA GLY A 393 11.48 1.88 -5.42
C GLY A 393 12.16 0.81 -6.25
N ASP A 394 11.99 -0.45 -5.86
CA ASP A 394 12.53 -1.61 -6.56
C ASP A 394 11.44 -2.44 -7.25
N SER A 395 10.16 -2.07 -7.08
CA SER A 395 9.03 -2.76 -7.69
C SER A 395 8.44 -1.98 -8.87
N LEU A 396 8.43 -2.60 -10.05
CA LEU A 396 7.74 -2.04 -11.22
C LEU A 396 6.22 -1.97 -11.00
N GLU A 397 5.64 -3.01 -10.38
CA GLU A 397 4.19 -3.14 -10.19
C GLU A 397 3.63 -2.23 -9.10
N HIS A 398 4.43 -1.91 -8.07
CA HIS A 398 3.98 -1.09 -6.95
C HIS A 398 4.56 0.33 -7.04
N ASP A 399 5.88 0.47 -6.97
CA ASP A 399 6.52 1.78 -6.84
C ASP A 399 6.44 2.59 -8.12
N VAL A 400 6.84 1.97 -9.24
CA VAL A 400 6.92 2.65 -10.53
C VAL A 400 5.52 2.86 -11.10
N ALA A 401 4.70 1.82 -11.19
CA ALA A 401 3.34 1.93 -11.69
C ALA A 401 2.51 2.94 -10.87
N GLY A 402 2.62 2.90 -9.55
CA GLY A 402 1.87 3.78 -8.66
C GLY A 402 2.28 5.24 -8.80
N ALA A 403 3.57 5.53 -8.81
CA ALA A 403 4.10 6.88 -8.95
C ALA A 403 3.76 7.48 -10.33
N LEU A 404 4.00 6.75 -11.41
CA LEU A 404 3.65 7.19 -12.76
C LEU A 404 2.15 7.44 -12.90
N GLY A 405 1.31 6.62 -12.25
CA GLY A 405 -0.14 6.76 -12.24
C GLY A 405 -0.65 8.08 -11.63
N VAL A 406 0.16 8.77 -10.83
CA VAL A 406 -0.16 10.08 -10.25
C VAL A 406 0.76 11.20 -10.75
N GLY A 407 1.55 10.94 -11.81
CA GLY A 407 2.44 11.93 -12.41
C GLY A 407 3.70 12.24 -11.60
N ILE A 408 4.14 11.31 -10.74
CA ILE A 408 5.41 11.39 -10.02
C ILE A 408 6.47 10.62 -10.82
N ASP A 409 7.64 11.23 -11.03
CA ASP A 409 8.76 10.56 -11.68
C ASP A 409 9.40 9.51 -10.78
N THR A 410 10.10 8.55 -11.38
CA THR A 410 10.59 7.38 -10.67
C THR A 410 12.08 7.15 -10.87
N LEU A 411 12.78 6.78 -9.78
CA LEU A 411 14.08 6.13 -9.83
C LEU A 411 13.90 4.67 -9.43
N PHE A 412 13.98 3.78 -10.42
CA PHE A 412 13.86 2.34 -10.22
C PHE A 412 15.22 1.72 -9.84
N VAL A 413 15.24 0.99 -8.72
CA VAL A 413 16.41 0.30 -8.17
C VAL A 413 16.43 -1.14 -8.66
N ALA A 414 17.22 -1.42 -9.70
CA ALA A 414 17.29 -2.73 -10.34
C ALA A 414 17.89 -3.83 -9.45
N GLY A 415 18.59 -3.47 -8.37
CA GLY A 415 19.20 -4.38 -7.40
C GLY A 415 18.26 -4.96 -6.35
N GLY A 416 16.97 -4.58 -6.35
CA GLY A 416 15.96 -5.17 -5.47
C GLY A 416 15.28 -6.40 -6.07
N ILE A 417 13.95 -6.49 -6.04
CA ILE A 417 13.19 -7.71 -6.38
C ILE A 417 13.48 -8.28 -7.77
N HIS A 418 13.88 -7.44 -8.74
CA HIS A 418 14.20 -7.85 -10.12
C HIS A 418 15.69 -8.09 -10.37
N ALA A 419 16.55 -8.06 -9.34
CA ALA A 419 18.00 -8.20 -9.50
C ALA A 419 18.40 -9.47 -10.26
N ARG A 420 17.73 -10.61 -9.97
CA ARG A 420 17.99 -11.89 -10.64
C ARG A 420 17.68 -11.86 -12.13
N ASP A 421 16.72 -11.04 -12.56
CA ASP A 421 16.34 -10.92 -13.97
C ASP A 421 17.23 -9.89 -14.69
N LEU A 422 17.59 -8.81 -14.00
CA LEU A 422 18.20 -7.62 -14.60
C LEU A 422 19.72 -7.59 -14.57
N LEU A 423 20.37 -8.27 -13.62
CA LEU A 423 21.81 -8.15 -13.35
C LEU A 423 22.61 -9.43 -13.65
N GLN A 424 22.09 -10.33 -14.51
CA GLN A 424 22.77 -11.58 -14.83
C GLN A 424 24.07 -11.34 -15.63
N PRO A 425 25.15 -12.13 -15.38
CA PRO A 425 26.37 -12.08 -16.18
C PRO A 425 26.10 -12.49 -17.65
N GLN A 426 26.70 -11.77 -18.61
CA GLN A 426 26.46 -11.94 -20.05
C GLN A 426 26.74 -13.36 -20.63
N GLN A 427 27.45 -14.23 -19.90
CA GLN A 427 27.94 -15.51 -20.41
C GLN A 427 26.83 -16.53 -20.79
N GLN A 428 25.62 -16.43 -20.24
CA GLN A 428 24.51 -17.36 -20.57
C GLN A 428 23.76 -17.02 -21.86
N GLN A 429 23.93 -15.81 -22.41
CA GLN A 429 23.19 -15.39 -23.62
C GLN A 429 23.87 -15.84 -24.93
N GLN A 430 25.20 -16.00 -24.94
CA GLN A 430 25.92 -16.47 -26.13
C GLN A 430 25.74 -17.98 -26.38
N GLN A 431 25.41 -18.78 -25.35
CA GLN A 431 25.17 -20.22 -25.52
C GLN A 431 23.79 -20.57 -26.11
N GLN A 432 22.85 -19.62 -26.16
CA GLN A 432 21.51 -19.86 -26.73
C GLN A 432 21.36 -19.36 -28.19
N GLN A 433 22.42 -18.81 -28.79
CA GLN A 433 22.40 -18.26 -30.16
C GLN A 433 23.48 -18.82 -31.09
N GLN A 434 24.17 -19.91 -30.74
CA GLN A 434 25.04 -20.59 -31.70
C GLN A 434 24.24 -21.64 -32.49
N PRO A 435 24.23 -21.58 -33.85
CA PRO A 435 23.77 -22.70 -34.65
C PRO A 435 24.78 -23.85 -34.49
N THR A 436 24.27 -25.06 -34.29
CA THR A 436 25.05 -26.28 -34.23
C THR A 436 25.77 -26.51 -35.55
N GLY A 437 27.08 -26.25 -35.57
CA GLY A 437 27.98 -26.57 -36.68
C GLY A 437 29.33 -26.95 -36.10
N GLU A 438 29.71 -28.21 -36.28
CA GLU A 438 31.02 -28.75 -35.92
C GLU A 438 32.12 -28.08 -36.75
N GLU A 439 33.22 -27.66 -36.12
CA GLU A 439 34.58 -28.06 -36.53
C GLU A 439 35.66 -27.60 -35.53
N SER A 440 36.70 -28.42 -35.46
CA SER A 440 37.82 -28.40 -34.53
C SER A 440 38.90 -27.38 -34.92
N ALA A 441 39.46 -26.64 -33.96
CA ALA A 441 40.88 -26.25 -33.96
C ALA A 441 41.35 -25.68 -32.60
N THR A 442 42.33 -26.39 -32.01
CA THR A 442 43.50 -25.91 -31.24
C THR A 442 43.43 -24.54 -30.55
N ALA A 443 43.35 -24.54 -29.22
CA ALA A 443 43.54 -23.36 -28.38
C ALA A 443 45.03 -23.08 -28.13
N VAL A 444 45.52 -21.97 -28.68
CA VAL A 444 46.74 -21.29 -28.24
C VAL A 444 46.36 -20.39 -27.07
N ALA A 445 47.06 -20.52 -25.95
CA ALA A 445 46.94 -19.64 -24.79
C ALA A 445 47.34 -18.20 -25.20
N GLY A 446 46.34 -17.33 -25.31
CA GLY A 446 46.51 -15.90 -25.43
C GLY A 446 45.93 -15.23 -24.20
N GLU A 447 46.79 -14.65 -23.38
CA GLU A 447 46.44 -13.70 -22.33
C GLU A 447 45.67 -12.53 -22.96
N ALA A 448 44.37 -12.44 -22.68
CA ALA A 448 43.54 -11.31 -23.07
C ALA A 448 42.58 -10.97 -21.93
N GLY A 449 42.93 -9.88 -21.24
CA GLY A 449 42.04 -8.97 -20.52
C GLY A 449 40.78 -9.55 -19.88
N GLU A 450 40.88 -9.90 -18.61
CA GLU A 450 39.77 -10.09 -17.69
C GLU A 450 39.10 -8.73 -17.37
N GLN A 451 38.40 -8.14 -18.35
CA GLN A 451 37.73 -6.85 -18.22
C GLN A 451 36.53 -6.73 -19.19
N ALA A 452 35.48 -7.53 -19.00
CA ALA A 452 34.13 -7.21 -19.50
C ALA A 452 33.09 -8.25 -19.01
N GLY A 453 32.00 -7.80 -18.38
CA GLY A 453 30.72 -8.55 -18.49
C GLY A 453 29.85 -8.80 -17.24
N ALA A 454 30.14 -8.22 -16.06
CA ALA A 454 29.36 -8.51 -14.83
C ALA A 454 28.47 -7.35 -14.30
N ASP A 455 28.51 -6.15 -14.91
CA ASP A 455 28.03 -4.92 -14.25
C ASP A 455 26.92 -4.11 -14.96
N THR A 456 26.29 -4.66 -16.00
CA THR A 456 25.32 -3.89 -16.81
C THR A 456 23.88 -4.33 -16.58
N ILE A 457 22.95 -3.35 -16.58
CA ILE A 457 21.51 -3.61 -16.47
C ILE A 457 20.99 -4.11 -17.81
N ASN A 458 20.34 -5.27 -17.82
CA ASN A 458 19.76 -5.85 -19.02
C ASN A 458 18.51 -5.08 -19.48
N THR A 459 18.68 -4.14 -20.40
CA THR A 459 17.62 -3.25 -20.90
C THR A 459 16.54 -3.98 -21.71
N VAL A 460 16.87 -5.10 -22.35
CA VAL A 460 15.90 -5.94 -23.07
C VAL A 460 14.94 -6.60 -22.09
N VAL A 461 15.47 -7.17 -21.00
CA VAL A 461 14.65 -7.76 -19.93
C VAL A 461 13.83 -6.66 -19.24
N LEU A 462 14.44 -5.51 -18.93
CA LEU A 462 13.73 -4.36 -18.37
C LEU A 462 12.54 -3.94 -19.23
N THR A 463 12.72 -3.85 -20.54
CA THR A 463 11.64 -3.49 -21.48
C THR A 463 10.48 -4.48 -21.41
N ARG A 464 10.77 -5.79 -21.34
CA ARG A 464 9.75 -6.84 -21.19
C ARG A 464 9.03 -6.75 -19.84
N LEU A 465 9.76 -6.49 -18.76
CA LEU A 465 9.17 -6.30 -17.44
C LEU A 465 8.28 -5.05 -17.40
N CYS A 466 8.71 -3.93 -18.01
CA CYS A 466 7.88 -2.73 -18.15
C CYS A 466 6.61 -3.02 -18.94
N ALA A 467 6.70 -3.70 -20.09
CA ALA A 467 5.53 -4.09 -20.87
C ALA A 467 4.56 -5.01 -20.09
N ARG A 468 5.07 -5.82 -19.16
CA ARG A 468 4.25 -6.70 -18.31
C ARG A 468 3.55 -5.92 -17.21
N TYR A 469 4.30 -5.13 -16.44
CA TYR A 469 3.84 -4.53 -15.19
C TYR A 469 3.24 -3.13 -15.37
N LEU A 470 3.67 -2.39 -16.40
CA LEU A 470 3.26 -1.02 -16.67
C LEU A 470 2.27 -0.91 -17.82
N LYS A 471 1.71 -2.03 -18.31
CA LYS A 471 0.73 -2.06 -19.43
C LYS A 471 -0.52 -1.21 -19.24
N HIS A 472 -0.87 -0.90 -17.99
CA HIS A 472 -2.03 -0.07 -17.65
C HIS A 472 -1.65 1.39 -17.38
N CYS A 473 -0.35 1.70 -17.34
CA CYS A 473 0.14 3.07 -17.23
C CYS A 473 0.12 3.72 -18.62
N THR A 474 -0.28 4.99 -18.67
CA THR A 474 -0.20 5.76 -19.93
C THR A 474 1.26 6.07 -20.22
N PRO A 475 1.81 5.75 -21.40
CA PRO A 475 3.18 6.11 -21.74
C PRO A 475 3.36 7.63 -21.77
N ALA A 476 4.58 8.10 -21.48
CA ALA A 476 4.95 9.47 -21.82
C ALA A 476 4.80 9.69 -23.35
N LEU A 477 4.46 10.90 -23.78
CA LEU A 477 4.28 11.22 -25.21
C LEU A 477 5.47 10.69 -26.03
N GLY A 478 5.19 9.79 -26.97
CA GLY A 478 6.17 9.21 -27.89
C GLY A 478 6.72 7.84 -27.51
N ALA A 479 6.48 7.33 -26.28
CA ALA A 479 6.91 5.99 -25.89
C ALA A 479 5.88 4.92 -26.24
N ALA A 480 6.34 3.78 -26.79
CA ALA A 480 5.47 2.63 -27.07
C ALA A 480 5.03 1.88 -25.79
N VAL A 481 5.78 2.02 -24.69
CA VAL A 481 5.55 1.35 -23.41
C VAL A 481 5.90 2.32 -22.28
N ALA A 482 5.07 2.40 -21.24
CA ALA A 482 5.40 3.14 -20.02
C ALA A 482 6.63 2.53 -19.34
N ALA A 483 7.53 3.37 -18.84
CA ALA A 483 8.80 2.94 -18.29
C ALA A 483 9.24 3.89 -17.15
N PRO A 484 10.10 3.44 -16.23
CA PRO A 484 10.64 4.31 -15.19
C PRO A 484 11.48 5.44 -15.78
N THR A 485 11.36 6.64 -15.19
CA THR A 485 12.09 7.85 -15.62
C THR A 485 13.60 7.66 -15.55
N TYR A 486 14.08 7.08 -14.44
CA TYR A 486 15.48 6.75 -14.21
C TYR A 486 15.62 5.32 -13.71
N VAL A 487 16.74 4.69 -14.03
CA VAL A 487 17.09 3.37 -13.51
C VAL A 487 18.51 3.39 -13.00
N THR A 488 18.70 2.84 -11.80
CA THR A 488 20.01 2.62 -11.20
C THR A 488 20.14 1.18 -10.74
N ARG A 489 21.37 0.73 -10.52
CA ARG A 489 21.62 -0.61 -9.97
C ARG A 489 21.28 -0.69 -8.49
N GLY A 490 21.55 0.37 -7.72
CA GLY A 490 21.40 0.37 -6.27
C GLY A 490 21.01 1.76 -5.77
N PHE A 491 20.52 1.83 -4.54
CA PHE A 491 20.25 3.11 -3.89
C PHE A 491 21.55 3.67 -3.31
N VAL A 492 22.29 4.39 -4.15
CA VAL A 492 23.58 5.01 -3.82
C VAL A 492 23.54 6.50 -4.16
N TRP A 493 24.34 7.30 -3.44
CA TRP A 493 24.49 8.72 -3.73
C TRP A 493 25.17 8.94 -5.08
#